data_AF-A0AAJ5W3A1-F1
#
_entry.id   AF-A0AAJ5W3A1-F1
#
_cell.length_a   1.000
_cell.length_b   1.000
_cell.length_c   1.000
_cell.angle_alpha   90.00
_cell.angle_beta   90.00
_cell.angle_gamma   90.00
#
_symmetry.space_group_name_H-M   'P 1'
#
loop_
_entity.id
_entity.type
_entity.pdbx_description
1 polymer ?
#
loop_
_entity_poly.entity_id
_entity_poly.type
_entity_poly.pdbx_seq_one_letter_code
_entity_poly.pdbx_strand_id
1 'polypeptide(L)'
;MPLREIRRAAAVLVAALCALVLVACAASPTPTTPEGEPDMDKAAVTAAIEEIPGVASADVGAFNTGTPGSFAARIALTLDESGLARLGEVLHEAVRAVAADPGDYATYEFEVTAPDESEPSDLIVLTLSRYRDGIPFSQGTYLGSTLSLTASELAEVAAG
;
A
#
# COMPACT_ATOMS: atom_id res chain seq x y z
N MET A 1 -37.67 -15.33 -46.89
CA MET A 1 -37.00 -15.14 -48.19
C MET A 1 -35.92 -14.07 -48.01
N PRO A 2 -34.77 -14.19 -48.67
CA PRO A 2 -33.49 -13.82 -48.09
C PRO A 2 -32.72 -12.78 -48.93
N LEU A 3 -31.48 -12.52 -48.50
CA LEU A 3 -30.31 -12.12 -49.32
C LEU A 3 -30.26 -10.71 -49.91
N ARG A 4 -29.21 -10.00 -49.43
CA ARG A 4 -28.15 -9.39 -50.25
C ARG A 4 -28.60 -8.38 -51.29
N GLU A 5 -28.32 -7.12 -50.98
CA GLU A 5 -27.56 -6.14 -51.78
C GLU A 5 -27.76 -4.82 -51.02
N ILE A 6 -26.74 -4.13 -50.52
CA ILE A 6 -25.77 -3.39 -51.31
C ILE A 6 -24.53 -3.19 -50.43
N ARG A 7 -23.44 -3.87 -50.80
CA ARG A 7 -22.08 -3.41 -50.46
C ARG A 7 -21.70 -2.38 -51.53
N ARG A 8 -21.29 -1.17 -51.14
CA ARG A 8 -20.11 -0.41 -51.64
C ARG A 8 -20.22 1.10 -51.36
N ALA A 9 -19.04 1.72 -51.31
CA ALA A 9 -18.71 3.13 -51.02
C ALA A 9 -18.77 3.46 -49.52
N ALA A 10 -17.69 3.38 -48.72
CA ALA A 10 -16.32 3.86 -48.89
C ALA A 10 -16.24 5.39 -49.16
N ALA A 11 -16.27 6.16 -48.08
CA ALA A 11 -15.70 7.50 -47.93
C ALA A 11 -15.59 7.77 -46.42
N VAL A 12 -14.45 7.47 -45.78
CA VAL A 12 -13.41 8.46 -45.47
C VAL A 12 -14.01 9.74 -44.88
N LEU A 13 -14.06 9.83 -43.56
CA LEU A 13 -13.76 11.08 -42.88
C LEU A 13 -13.01 10.79 -41.58
N VAL A 14 -11.69 10.89 -41.69
CA VAL A 14 -10.79 11.13 -40.57
C VAL A 14 -11.11 12.51 -40.02
N ALA A 15 -11.46 12.59 -38.75
CA ALA A 15 -11.37 13.82 -37.98
C ALA A 15 -10.97 13.45 -36.55
N ALA A 16 -9.66 13.26 -36.38
CA ALA A 16 -9.01 13.40 -35.09
C ALA A 16 -9.31 14.82 -34.58
N LEU A 17 -10.07 14.93 -33.49
CA LEU A 17 -10.15 16.15 -32.71
C LEU A 17 -9.56 15.85 -31.34
N CYS A 18 -8.28 16.19 -31.20
CA CYS A 18 -7.65 16.45 -29.92
C CYS A 18 -8.45 17.56 -29.22
N ALA A 19 -9.21 17.20 -28.18
CA ALA A 19 -9.67 18.15 -27.18
C ALA A 19 -8.86 17.87 -25.90
N LEU A 20 -7.73 18.56 -25.84
CA LEU A 20 -6.87 18.68 -24.67
C LEU A 20 -7.65 19.48 -23.61
N VAL A 21 -8.36 18.79 -22.71
CA VAL A 21 -8.93 19.45 -21.53
C VAL A 21 -7.86 19.42 -20.45
N LEU A 22 -7.12 20.52 -20.36
CA LEU A 22 -6.38 20.91 -19.16
C LEU A 22 -7.40 21.08 -18.04
N VAL A 23 -7.62 20.03 -17.25
CA VAL A 23 -8.26 20.18 -15.94
C VAL A 23 -7.27 20.94 -15.08
N ALA A 24 -7.66 22.14 -14.69
CA ALA A 24 -6.93 23.00 -13.78
C ALA A 24 -6.52 22.22 -12.53
N CYS A 25 -5.23 22.26 -12.19
CA CYS A 25 -4.76 21.99 -10.84
C CYS A 25 -5.51 22.94 -9.91
N ALA A 26 -6.58 22.45 -9.29
CA ALA A 26 -6.98 22.98 -8.01
C ALA A 26 -5.81 22.67 -7.08
N ALA A 27 -5.11 23.71 -6.62
CA ALA A 27 -4.23 23.60 -5.48
C ALA A 27 -5.07 23.02 -4.35
N SER A 28 -4.86 21.74 -4.04
CA SER A 28 -5.40 21.12 -2.83
C SER A 28 -5.00 22.02 -1.66
N PRO A 29 -5.88 22.31 -0.70
CA PRO A 29 -5.46 22.98 0.51
C PRO A 29 -4.33 22.14 1.11
N THR A 30 -3.15 22.76 1.28
CA THR A 30 -2.07 22.15 2.05
C THR A 30 -2.67 21.73 3.39
N PRO A 31 -2.68 20.44 3.74
CA PRO A 31 -3.06 20.05 5.10
C PRO A 31 -2.08 20.77 6.01
N THR A 32 -2.57 21.69 6.84
CA THR A 32 -1.78 22.20 7.95
C THR A 32 -1.69 21.07 8.95
N THR A 33 -0.69 20.21 8.78
CA THR A 33 -0.28 19.23 9.77
C THR A 33 -0.15 19.98 11.10
N PRO A 34 -0.90 19.59 12.15
CA PRO A 34 -0.74 20.19 13.47
C PRO A 34 0.74 20.15 13.85
N GLU A 35 1.29 21.26 14.35
CA GLU A 35 2.71 21.32 14.76
C GLU A 35 3.04 20.12 15.66
N GLY A 36 3.80 19.15 15.12
CA GLY A 36 4.24 17.95 15.83
C GLY A 36 3.65 16.61 15.39
N GLU A 37 2.72 16.54 14.42
CA GLU A 37 2.39 15.26 13.76
C GLU A 37 3.44 14.95 12.67
N PRO A 38 3.98 13.73 12.60
CA PRO A 38 5.01 13.40 11.60
C PRO A 38 4.49 13.53 10.17
N ASP A 39 5.30 14.15 9.31
CA ASP A 39 4.94 14.56 7.95
C ASP A 39 4.97 13.37 6.97
N MET A 40 3.99 12.48 7.08
CA MET A 40 3.69 11.43 6.11
C MET A 40 2.29 11.70 5.54
N ASP A 41 2.14 11.68 4.21
CA ASP A 41 0.82 11.63 3.57
C ASP A 41 0.24 10.21 3.71
N LYS A 42 -0.34 9.94 4.88
CA LYS A 42 -0.90 8.61 5.22
C LYS A 42 -1.93 8.16 4.19
N ALA A 43 -2.73 9.07 3.64
CA ALA A 43 -3.74 8.72 2.65
C ALA A 43 -3.09 8.27 1.33
N ALA A 44 -2.04 8.96 0.88
CA ALA A 44 -1.28 8.56 -0.30
C ALA A 44 -0.54 7.23 -0.08
N VAL A 45 0.08 7.04 1.10
CA VAL A 45 0.75 5.78 1.45
C VAL A 45 -0.23 4.62 1.53
N THR A 46 -1.40 4.80 2.18
CA THR A 46 -2.48 3.80 2.20
C THR A 46 -2.90 3.44 0.78
N ALA A 47 -3.17 4.43 -0.08
CA ALA A 47 -3.55 4.17 -1.46
C ALA A 47 -2.48 3.39 -2.23
N ALA A 48 -1.20 3.75 -2.08
CA ALA A 48 -0.09 3.04 -2.72
C ALA A 48 0.03 1.58 -2.24
N ILE A 49 -0.23 1.32 -0.97
CA ILE A 49 -0.26 -0.04 -0.41
C ILE A 49 -1.45 -0.83 -0.97
N GLU A 50 -2.63 -0.22 -1.08
CA GLU A 50 -3.84 -0.87 -1.63
C GLU A 50 -3.72 -1.18 -3.13
N GLU A 51 -2.81 -0.54 -3.85
CA GLU A 51 -2.49 -0.87 -5.25
C GLU A 51 -1.64 -2.16 -5.38
N ILE A 52 -1.06 -2.67 -4.28
CA ILE A 52 -0.26 -3.90 -4.28
C ILE A 52 -1.16 -5.11 -4.52
N PRO A 53 -0.88 -5.94 -5.56
CA PRO A 53 -1.68 -7.13 -5.84
C PRO A 53 -1.71 -8.10 -4.65
N GLY A 54 -2.90 -8.40 -4.14
CA GLY A 54 -3.14 -9.28 -2.99
C GLY A 54 -3.43 -8.56 -1.68
N VAL A 55 -3.37 -7.22 -1.66
CA VAL A 55 -3.87 -6.39 -0.56
C VAL A 55 -5.36 -6.11 -0.79
N ALA A 56 -6.20 -6.50 0.16
CA ALA A 56 -7.63 -6.22 0.15
C ALA A 56 -7.98 -4.85 0.76
N SER A 57 -7.23 -4.43 1.78
CA SER A 57 -7.30 -3.09 2.37
C SER A 57 -6.05 -2.79 3.21
N ALA A 58 -5.80 -1.51 3.45
CA ALA A 58 -4.74 -1.07 4.37
C ALA A 58 -5.19 0.09 5.26
N ASP A 59 -4.57 0.21 6.43
CA ASP A 59 -4.74 1.35 7.33
C ASP A 59 -3.37 1.81 7.83
N VAL A 60 -3.10 3.11 7.68
CA VAL A 60 -1.85 3.74 8.11
C VAL A 60 -2.17 4.79 9.16
N GLY A 61 -1.70 4.53 10.37
CA GLY A 61 -1.95 5.34 11.55
C GLY A 61 -0.67 5.76 12.26
N ALA A 62 -0.82 6.58 13.29
CA ALA A 62 0.27 6.99 14.16
C ALA A 62 -0.15 6.86 15.62
N PHE A 63 0.80 6.55 16.50
CA PHE A 63 0.58 6.54 17.94
C PHE A 63 1.78 7.08 18.70
N ASN A 64 1.55 7.66 19.88
CA ASN A 64 2.62 8.13 20.75
C ASN A 64 3.29 6.95 21.45
N THR A 65 4.62 6.95 21.51
CA THR A 65 5.41 5.85 22.10
C THR A 65 5.51 5.92 23.64
N GLY A 66 4.80 6.85 24.27
CA GLY A 66 4.93 7.20 25.69
C GLY A 66 6.03 8.22 25.97
N THR A 67 6.85 8.56 24.97
CA THR A 67 7.84 9.65 25.06
C THR A 67 7.28 10.91 24.39
N PRO A 68 7.30 12.09 25.06
CA PRO A 68 6.84 13.34 24.46
C PRO A 68 7.57 13.64 23.15
N GLY A 69 6.82 13.91 22.09
CA GLY A 69 7.36 14.19 20.76
C GLY A 69 7.88 12.98 19.98
N SER A 70 7.70 11.76 20.49
CA SER A 70 8.06 10.53 19.78
C SER A 70 6.80 9.76 19.37
N PHE A 71 6.75 9.42 18.08
CA PHE A 71 5.64 8.72 17.47
C PHE A 71 6.16 7.50 16.70
N ALA A 72 5.30 6.49 16.62
CA ALA A 72 5.48 5.33 15.75
C ALA A 72 4.36 5.31 14.72
N ALA A 73 4.67 4.83 13.51
CA ALA A 73 3.69 4.55 12.48
C ALA A 73 3.16 3.11 12.66
N ARG A 74 1.85 2.94 12.55
CA ARG A 74 1.20 1.62 12.48
C ARG A 74 0.71 1.41 11.06
N ILE A 75 1.08 0.27 10.47
CA ILE A 75 0.71 -0.14 9.12
C ILE A 75 -0.01 -1.48 9.24
N ALA A 76 -1.34 -1.45 9.13
CA ALA A 76 -2.16 -2.65 9.14
C ALA A 76 -2.53 -3.03 7.71
N LEU A 77 -2.26 -4.28 7.34
CA LEU A 77 -2.54 -4.85 6.02
C LEU A 77 -3.61 -5.93 6.17
N THR A 78 -4.65 -5.88 5.34
CA THR A 78 -5.54 -7.04 5.13
C THR A 78 -5.24 -7.63 3.77
N LEU A 79 -4.84 -8.90 3.73
CA LEU A 79 -4.52 -9.62 2.50
C LEU A 79 -5.69 -10.50 2.07
N ASP A 80 -5.80 -10.77 0.77
CA ASP A 80 -6.60 -11.88 0.26
C ASP A 80 -5.78 -13.19 0.23
N GLU A 81 -6.38 -14.29 -0.23
CA GLU A 81 -5.71 -15.59 -0.35
C GLU A 81 -4.45 -15.53 -1.22
N SER A 82 -4.45 -14.72 -2.28
CA SER A 82 -3.32 -14.55 -3.19
C SER A 82 -2.18 -13.73 -2.57
N GLY A 83 -2.54 -12.76 -1.72
CA GLY A 83 -1.60 -11.98 -0.92
C GLY A 83 -0.95 -12.83 0.16
N LEU A 84 -1.73 -13.66 0.86
CA LEU A 84 -1.19 -14.60 1.85
C LEU A 84 -0.19 -15.58 1.23
N ALA A 85 -0.51 -16.15 0.06
CA ALA A 85 0.39 -17.05 -0.66
C ALA A 85 1.72 -16.39 -1.08
N ARG A 86 1.75 -15.06 -1.16
CA ARG A 86 2.92 -14.24 -1.53
C ARG A 86 3.31 -13.25 -0.43
N LEU A 87 3.06 -13.61 0.83
CA LEU A 87 3.20 -12.71 1.97
C LEU A 87 4.54 -11.95 1.98
N GLY A 88 5.66 -12.63 1.70
CA GLY A 88 6.97 -12.00 1.69
C GLY A 88 7.13 -10.91 0.62
N GLU A 89 6.57 -11.13 -0.58
CA GLU A 89 6.60 -10.16 -1.67
C GLU A 89 5.70 -8.96 -1.35
N VAL A 90 4.46 -9.22 -0.91
CA VAL A 90 3.49 -8.17 -0.57
C VAL A 90 4.00 -7.30 0.58
N LEU A 91 4.54 -7.92 1.63
CA LEU A 91 5.10 -7.18 2.77
C LEU A 91 6.32 -6.35 2.36
N HIS A 92 7.17 -6.87 1.47
CA HIS A 92 8.30 -6.11 0.94
C HIS A 92 7.84 -4.90 0.11
N GLU A 93 6.85 -5.07 -0.77
CA GLU A 93 6.28 -3.94 -1.53
C GLU A 93 5.61 -2.92 -0.61
N ALA A 94 4.90 -3.36 0.44
CA ALA A 94 4.30 -2.46 1.43
C ALA A 94 5.37 -1.65 2.17
N VAL A 95 6.48 -2.27 2.57
CA VAL A 95 7.63 -1.57 3.16
C VAL A 95 8.18 -0.51 2.20
N ARG A 96 8.28 -0.80 0.89
CA ARG A 96 8.73 0.16 -0.11
C ARG A 96 7.77 1.32 -0.29
N ALA A 97 6.46 1.06 -0.26
CA ALA A 97 5.44 2.10 -0.34
C ALA A 97 5.55 3.07 0.85
N VAL A 98 5.73 2.55 2.07
CA VAL A 98 5.95 3.38 3.27
C VAL A 98 7.28 4.13 3.17
N ALA A 99 8.34 3.52 2.67
CA ALA A 99 9.64 4.17 2.52
C ALA A 99 9.67 5.30 1.47
N ALA A 100 8.71 5.34 0.54
CA ALA A 100 8.60 6.41 -0.45
C ALA A 100 8.14 7.74 0.17
N ASP A 101 7.36 7.67 1.25
CA ASP A 101 6.97 8.81 2.07
C ASP A 101 6.94 8.40 3.56
N PRO A 102 8.11 8.29 4.21
CA PRO A 102 8.20 7.68 5.53
C PRO A 102 7.76 8.63 6.66
N GLY A 103 7.72 9.95 6.43
CA GLY A 103 7.62 10.92 7.51
C GLY A 103 8.71 10.80 8.58
N ASP A 104 8.46 11.34 9.77
CA ASP A 104 9.41 11.38 10.89
C ASP A 104 8.94 10.53 12.08
N TYR A 105 8.88 9.22 11.87
CA TYR A 105 8.53 8.25 12.92
C TYR A 105 9.77 7.55 13.47
N ALA A 106 9.75 7.26 14.77
CA ALA A 106 10.82 6.51 15.44
C ALA A 106 10.85 5.03 14.99
N THR A 107 9.67 4.44 14.83
CA THR A 107 9.48 3.06 14.39
C THR A 107 8.28 2.92 13.46
N TYR A 108 8.32 1.89 12.63
CA TYR A 108 7.27 1.50 11.69
C TYR A 108 6.83 0.08 12.02
N GLU A 109 5.58 -0.08 12.43
CA GLU A 109 5.04 -1.35 12.89
C GLU A 109 4.05 -1.91 11.87
N PHE A 110 4.40 -3.05 11.28
CA PHE A 110 3.59 -3.76 10.31
C PHE A 110 2.84 -4.90 10.98
N GLU A 111 1.54 -4.97 10.75
CA GLU A 111 0.66 -6.06 11.17
C GLU A 111 -0.13 -6.55 9.95
N VAL A 112 -0.31 -7.88 9.86
CA VAL A 112 -0.99 -8.49 8.72
C VAL A 112 -2.17 -9.32 9.21
N THR A 113 -3.32 -9.07 8.61
CA THR A 113 -4.53 -9.89 8.69
C THR A 113 -4.75 -10.59 7.36
N ALA A 114 -5.14 -11.87 7.39
CA ALA A 114 -5.41 -12.65 6.18
C ALA A 114 -6.45 -13.74 6.47
N PRO A 115 -7.03 -14.40 5.44
CA PRO A 115 -7.90 -15.55 5.61
C PRO A 115 -7.24 -16.68 6.42
N ASP A 116 -8.00 -17.33 7.29
CA ASP A 116 -7.56 -18.57 7.95
C ASP A 116 -7.53 -19.71 6.92
N GLU A 117 -6.41 -20.45 6.86
CA GLU A 117 -6.28 -21.61 5.97
C GLU A 117 -7.29 -22.73 6.28
N SER A 118 -7.76 -22.82 7.54
CA SER A 118 -8.74 -23.82 7.98
C SER A 118 -10.18 -23.40 7.69
N GLU A 119 -10.45 -22.10 7.72
CA GLU A 119 -11.76 -21.51 7.48
C GLU A 119 -11.60 -20.18 6.72
N PRO A 120 -11.47 -20.20 5.37
CA PRO A 120 -11.12 -19.01 4.59
C PRO A 120 -12.12 -17.84 4.65
N SER A 121 -13.32 -18.07 5.21
CA SER A 121 -14.29 -17.00 5.49
C SER A 121 -13.91 -16.15 6.71
N ASP A 122 -13.00 -16.63 7.56
CA ASP A 122 -12.56 -15.96 8.77
C ASP A 122 -11.23 -15.26 8.53
N LEU A 123 -11.11 -14.04 9.05
CA LEU A 123 -9.86 -13.28 9.02
C LEU A 123 -9.11 -13.42 10.34
N ILE A 124 -7.83 -13.74 10.27
CA ILE A 124 -6.95 -13.88 11.43
C ILE A 124 -5.78 -12.92 11.35
N VAL A 125 -5.32 -12.45 12.51
CA VAL A 125 -4.05 -11.72 12.61
C VAL A 125 -2.92 -12.74 12.54
N LEU A 126 -2.03 -12.58 11.56
CA LEU A 126 -0.90 -13.46 11.38
C LEU A 126 0.14 -13.21 12.48
N THR A 127 0.67 -14.31 13.02
CA THR A 127 1.88 -14.24 13.85
C THR A 127 3.09 -14.14 12.93
N LEU A 128 3.44 -12.92 12.49
CA LEU A 128 4.50 -12.65 11.49
C LEU A 128 5.85 -13.32 11.83
N SER A 129 6.18 -13.48 13.12
CA SER A 129 7.40 -14.19 13.52
C SER A 129 7.49 -15.64 12.99
N ARG A 130 6.36 -16.29 12.68
CA ARG A 130 6.32 -17.63 12.06
C ARG A 130 6.59 -17.63 10.55
N TYR A 131 6.45 -16.48 9.90
CA TYR A 131 6.63 -16.32 8.45
C TYR A 131 7.98 -15.71 8.08
N ARG A 132 8.84 -15.44 9.07
CA ARG A 132 10.14 -14.76 8.90
C ARG A 132 10.98 -15.35 7.77
N ASP A 133 11.05 -16.67 7.67
CA ASP A 133 11.90 -17.35 6.66
C ASP A 133 11.42 -17.13 5.22
N GLY A 134 10.17 -16.70 5.03
CA GLY A 134 9.60 -16.37 3.72
C GLY A 134 9.66 -14.87 3.36
N ILE A 135 10.14 -14.01 4.27
CA ILE A 135 10.23 -12.57 4.05
C ILE A 135 11.63 -12.24 3.49
N PRO A 136 11.74 -11.52 2.35
CA PRO A 136 12.99 -11.43 1.57
C PRO A 136 14.03 -10.46 2.13
N PHE A 137 13.87 -10.00 3.38
CA PHE A 137 14.80 -9.12 4.07
C PHE A 137 14.97 -9.55 5.53
N SER A 138 16.12 -9.21 6.11
CA SER A 138 16.49 -9.65 7.47
C SER A 138 16.36 -8.56 8.53
N GLN A 139 16.17 -7.31 8.10
CA GLN A 139 15.96 -6.14 8.95
C GLN A 139 14.69 -6.26 9.80
N GLY A 140 14.69 -5.51 10.90
CA GLY A 140 13.55 -5.38 11.79
C GLY A 140 13.47 -6.46 12.85
N THR A 141 12.59 -6.20 13.81
CA THR A 141 12.32 -7.06 14.96
C THR A 141 10.91 -7.61 14.88
N TYR A 142 10.78 -8.93 15.06
CA TYR A 142 9.48 -9.59 15.13
C TYR A 142 9.03 -9.74 16.58
N LEU A 143 7.85 -9.21 16.91
CA LEU A 143 7.19 -9.33 18.21
C LEU A 143 5.80 -9.94 18.01
N GLY A 144 5.73 -11.28 18.02
CA GLY A 144 4.47 -11.99 17.81
C GLY A 144 3.91 -11.76 16.40
N SER A 145 2.86 -10.93 16.31
CA SER A 145 2.16 -10.53 15.09
C SER A 145 2.74 -9.28 14.41
N THR A 146 3.69 -8.60 15.04
CA THR A 146 4.18 -7.32 14.56
C THR A 146 5.60 -7.44 14.04
N LEU A 147 5.86 -6.87 12.86
CA LEU A 147 7.21 -6.58 12.36
C LEU A 147 7.48 -5.09 12.64
N SER A 148 8.52 -4.79 13.40
CA SER A 148 8.93 -3.42 13.71
C SER A 148 10.23 -3.09 12.99
N LEU A 149 10.26 -1.98 12.26
CA LEU A 149 11.43 -1.43 11.58
C LEU A 149 11.77 -0.06 12.18
N THR A 150 13.05 0.21 12.38
CA THR A 150 13.54 1.58 12.55
C THR A 150 13.51 2.34 11.22
N ALA A 151 13.60 3.68 11.27
CA ALA A 151 13.68 4.50 10.05
C ALA A 151 14.87 4.11 9.14
N SER A 152 16.02 3.78 9.72
CA SER A 152 17.19 3.32 8.96
C SER A 152 16.94 1.96 8.30
N GLU A 153 16.34 1.02 9.03
CA GLU A 153 16.03 -0.31 8.50
C GLU A 153 14.98 -0.24 7.39
N LEU A 154 13.96 0.59 7.54
CA LEU A 154 12.94 0.84 6.51
C LEU A 154 13.61 1.30 5.21
N ALA A 155 14.51 2.28 5.29
CA ALA A 155 15.25 2.79 4.14
C ALA A 155 16.18 1.74 3.52
N GLU A 156 16.85 0.92 4.33
CA GLU A 156 17.69 -0.18 3.86
C GLU A 156 16.91 -1.23 3.08
N VAL A 157 15.76 -1.66 3.61
CA VAL A 157 14.89 -2.63 2.92
C VAL A 157 14.43 -2.07 1.59
N ALA A 158 14.03 -0.80 1.55
CA ALA A 158 13.52 -0.18 0.32
C ALA A 158 14.59 0.04 -0.78
N ALA A 159 15.87 0.07 -0.40
CA ALA A 159 17.00 0.20 -1.31
C ALA A 159 17.45 -1.13 -1.94
N GLY A 160 16.99 -2.27 -1.39
CA GLY A 160 17.22 -3.62 -1.92
C GLY A 160 16.35 -3.97 -3.13
#